data_AF-A0A2M9U049-F1
#
_entry.id   AF-A0A2M9U049-F1
#
_cell.length_a   1.000
_cell.length_b   1.000
_cell.length_c   1.000
_cell.angle_alpha   90.00
_cell.angle_beta   90.00
_cell.angle_gamma   90.00
#
_symmetry.space_group_name_H-M   'P 1'
#
loop_
_entity.id
_entity.type
_entity.pdbx_description
1 polymer ?
#
loop_
_entity_poly.entity_id
_entity_poly.type
_entity_poly.pdbx_seq_one_letter_code
_entity_poly.pdbx_strand_id
1 'polypeptide(L)'
;MHKFHLLKEDGLWKFTKEGESGDYFHDACRRLVLNFGHCYMLALNGSFTIHAEDGSIKFILSYPMPKNTKYYASGPGTEIQEPGNGV
;
A
#
# COMPACT_ATOMS: atom_id res chain seq x y z
N MET A 1 -9.78 1.98 5.80
CA MET A 1 -9.53 1.56 4.41
C MET A 1 -8.26 2.25 3.95
N HIS A 2 -7.24 1.49 3.51
CA HIS A 2 -5.98 2.08 3.08
C HIS A 2 -6.00 2.25 1.55
N LYS A 3 -5.67 3.45 1.07
CA LYS A 3 -5.62 3.76 -0.37
C LYS A 3 -4.17 3.96 -0.77
N PHE A 4 -3.77 3.31 -1.86
CA PHE A 4 -2.40 3.34 -2.36
C PHE A 4 -2.39 3.82 -3.81
N HIS A 5 -1.46 4.69 -4.15
CA HIS A 5 -1.36 5.24 -5.50
C HIS A 5 -0.07 4.74 -6.15
N LEU A 6 -0.15 4.47 -7.47
CA LEU A 6 1.01 4.32 -8.33
C LEU A 6 1.03 5.47 -9.33
N LEU A 7 1.90 6.42 -9.08
CA LEU A 7 2.01 7.65 -9.85
C LEU A 7 3.19 7.53 -10.81
N LYS A 8 3.09 8.13 -12.00
CA LYS A 8 4.23 8.30 -12.90
C LYS A 8 4.71 9.74 -12.80
N GLU A 9 5.91 9.94 -12.27
CA GLU A 9 6.53 11.25 -12.02
C GLU A 9 7.94 11.23 -12.62
N ASP A 10 8.27 12.21 -13.47
CA ASP A 10 9.63 12.38 -14.05
C ASP A 10 10.27 11.12 -14.65
N GLY A 11 9.45 10.27 -15.29
CA GLY A 11 9.90 9.03 -15.92
C GLY A 11 10.10 7.84 -14.96
N LEU A 12 9.90 8.05 -13.66
CA LEU A 12 9.85 7.03 -12.63
C LEU A 12 8.41 6.72 -12.21
N TRP A 13 8.22 5.56 -11.60
CA TRP A 13 6.99 5.21 -10.91
C TRP A 13 7.18 5.40 -9.41
N LYS A 14 6.12 5.81 -8.74
CA LYS A 14 6.09 6.04 -7.29
C LYS A 14 4.95 5.27 -6.67
N PHE A 15 5.24 4.41 -5.70
CA PHE A 15 4.22 3.77 -4.87
C PHE A 15 4.09 4.51 -3.56
N THR A 16 2.87 4.91 -3.20
CA THR A 16 2.61 5.72 -2.00
C THR A 16 1.27 5.35 -1.39
N LYS A 17 1.16 5.48 -0.07
CA LYS A 17 -0.12 5.48 0.62
C LYS A 17 -0.66 6.91 0.70
N GLU A 18 -1.97 7.09 0.51
CA GLU A 18 -2.59 8.41 0.54
C GLU A 18 -2.23 9.16 1.84
N GLY A 19 -1.60 10.33 1.70
CA GLY A 19 -1.13 11.17 2.81
C GLY A 19 0.31 10.88 3.30
N GLU A 20 1.03 9.94 2.69
CA GLU A 20 2.39 9.55 3.09
C GLU A 20 3.41 9.79 1.96
N SER A 21 4.71 9.81 2.32
CA SER A 21 5.79 9.76 1.34
C SER A 21 5.75 8.44 0.56
N GLY A 22 6.27 8.44 -0.68
CA GLY A 22 6.30 7.26 -1.54
C GLY A 22 7.70 6.86 -1.95
N ASP A 23 7.84 5.60 -2.37
CA ASP A 23 9.09 5.05 -2.89
C ASP A 23 9.08 5.07 -4.42
N TYR A 24 10.20 5.50 -5.01
CA TYR A 24 10.39 5.59 -6.46
C TYR A 24 11.06 4.33 -7.01
N PHE A 25 10.65 3.91 -8.21
CA PHE A 25 11.22 2.77 -8.92
C PHE A 25 11.04 2.89 -10.44
N HIS A 26 11.83 2.13 -11.19
CA HIS A 26 11.82 2.15 -12.65
C HIS A 26 10.65 1.34 -13.26
N ASP A 27 10.24 1.68 -14.49
CA ASP A 27 9.14 1.02 -15.21
C ASP A 27 9.26 -0.50 -15.28
N ALA A 28 10.48 -1.04 -15.40
CA ALA A 28 10.74 -2.47 -15.38
C ALA A 28 10.18 -3.19 -14.14
N CYS A 29 10.09 -2.49 -13.00
CA CYS A 29 9.59 -3.05 -11.73
C CYS A 29 8.08 -2.88 -11.57
N ARG A 30 7.39 -2.11 -12.43
CA ARG A 30 5.95 -1.81 -12.30
C ARG A 30 5.09 -3.06 -12.22
N ARG A 31 5.31 -4.02 -13.13
CA ARG A 31 4.51 -5.25 -13.16
C ARG A 31 4.71 -6.11 -11.92
N LEU A 32 5.91 -6.09 -11.34
CA LEU A 32 6.22 -6.78 -10.09
C LEU A 32 5.43 -6.18 -8.92
N VAL A 33 5.42 -4.85 -8.79
CA VAL A 33 4.69 -4.13 -7.73
C VAL A 33 3.18 -4.41 -7.80
N LEU A 34 2.61 -4.39 -9.01
CA LEU A 34 1.18 -4.68 -9.22
C LEU A 34 0.81 -6.12 -8.86
N ASN A 35 1.62 -7.09 -9.30
CA ASN A 35 1.39 -8.50 -9.01
C ASN A 35 1.51 -8.78 -7.51
N PHE A 36 2.51 -8.19 -6.84
CA PHE A 36 2.68 -8.35 -5.40
C PHE A 36 1.49 -7.76 -4.63
N GLY A 37 1.05 -6.54 -4.99
CA GLY A 37 -0.14 -5.93 -4.39
C GLY A 37 -1.39 -6.79 -4.55
N HIS A 38 -1.60 -7.38 -5.73
CA HIS A 38 -2.74 -8.26 -5.99
C HIS A 38 -2.67 -9.56 -5.15
N CYS A 39 -1.53 -10.25 -5.15
CA CYS A 39 -1.33 -11.47 -4.35
C CYS A 39 -1.51 -11.19 -2.85
N TYR A 40 -1.00 -10.06 -2.36
CA TYR A 40 -1.13 -9.66 -0.96
C TYR A 40 -2.60 -9.42 -0.58
N MET A 41 -3.39 -8.79 -1.45
CA MET A 41 -4.83 -8.63 -1.21
C MET A 41 -5.58 -9.95 -1.18
N LEU A 42 -5.29 -10.88 -2.11
CA LEU A 42 -5.91 -12.21 -2.09
C LEU A 42 -5.63 -12.94 -0.77
N ALA A 43 -4.39 -12.87 -0.27
CA ALA A 43 -4.01 -13.49 1.00
C ALA A 43 -4.77 -12.91 2.22
N LEU A 44 -5.21 -11.65 2.14
CA LEU A 44 -5.93 -10.95 3.20
C LEU A 44 -7.46 -10.99 3.04
N ASN A 45 -8.00 -11.80 2.12
CA ASN A 45 -9.41 -11.73 1.71
C ASN A 45 -9.84 -10.30 1.37
N GLY A 46 -8.93 -9.53 0.77
CA GLY A 46 -9.14 -8.17 0.33
C GLY A 46 -9.58 -8.08 -1.12
N SER A 47 -9.87 -6.85 -1.54
CA SER A 47 -10.13 -6.47 -2.93
C SER A 47 -9.07 -5.50 -3.42
N PHE A 48 -8.71 -5.65 -4.69
CA PHE A 48 -7.81 -4.77 -5.43
C PHE A 48 -8.57 -4.14 -6.59
N THR A 49 -8.78 -2.83 -6.53
CA THR A 49 -9.41 -2.08 -7.64
C THR A 49 -8.39 -1.14 -8.27
N ILE A 50 -8.30 -1.19 -9.60
CA ILE A 50 -7.41 -0.34 -10.40
C ILE A 50 -8.27 0.73 -11.10
N HIS A 51 -7.91 1.99 -10.90
CA HIS A 51 -8.44 3.11 -11.70
C HIS A 51 -7.29 3.75 -12.47
N ALA A 52 -7.44 3.91 -13.77
CA ALA A 52 -6.50 4.67 -14.60
C ALA A 52 -7.06 6.08 -14.80
N GLU A 53 -6.32 7.10 -14.37
CA GLU A 53 -6.71 8.51 -14.48
C GLU A 53 -5.47 9.29 -14.97
N ASP A 54 -5.53 9.87 -16.16
CA ASP A 54 -4.57 10.81 -16.75
C ASP A 54 -3.11 10.67 -16.26
N GLY A 55 -2.45 9.58 -16.67
CA GLY A 55 -1.04 9.31 -16.37
C GLY A 55 -0.76 8.74 -14.97
N SER A 56 -1.79 8.63 -14.14
CA SER A 56 -1.75 8.01 -12.81
C SER A 56 -2.58 6.72 -12.77
N ILE A 57 -2.19 5.82 -11.88
CA ILE A 57 -2.99 4.63 -11.58
C ILE A 57 -3.25 4.61 -10.08
N LYS A 58 -4.53 4.55 -9.71
CA LYS A 58 -4.96 4.47 -8.32
C LYS A 58 -5.32 3.04 -7.97
N PHE A 59 -4.84 2.60 -6.81
CA PHE A 59 -5.12 1.27 -6.26
C PHE A 59 -5.87 1.42 -4.94
N ILE A 60 -7.04 0.80 -4.88
CA ILE A 60 -7.78 0.75 -3.62
C ILE A 60 -7.57 -0.65 -3.05
N LEU A 61 -6.87 -0.71 -1.91
CA LEU A 61 -6.63 -1.93 -1.14
C LEU A 61 -7.64 -1.96 0.01
N SER A 62 -8.65 -2.80 -0.12
CA SER A 62 -9.67 -2.98 0.93
C SER A 62 -9.57 -4.38 1.47
N TYR A 63 -9.19 -4.53 2.74
CA TYR A 63 -9.21 -5.83 3.42
C TYR A 63 -9.69 -5.64 4.87
N PRO A 64 -10.34 -6.66 5.46
CA PRO A 64 -10.67 -6.64 6.88
C PRO A 64 -9.37 -6.73 7.67
N MET A 65 -8.96 -5.64 8.32
CA MET A 65 -7.80 -5.63 9.23
C MET A 65 -8.02 -6.66 10.35
N PRO A 66 -7.17 -7.70 10.46
CA PRO A 66 -7.17 -8.53 11.66
C PRO A 66 -6.80 -7.66 12.86
N LYS A 67 -7.58 -7.74 13.95
CA LYS A 67 -7.43 -6.93 15.17
C LYS A 67 -6.03 -6.95 15.81
N ASN A 68 -5.19 -7.93 15.44
CA ASN A 68 -3.87 -8.15 16.02
C ASN A 68 -2.72 -8.03 14.98
N THR A 69 -2.94 -7.32 13.87
CA THR A 69 -1.92 -7.21 12.82
C THR A 69 -0.81 -6.26 13.27
N LYS A 70 0.35 -6.81 13.65
CA LYS A 70 1.56 -6.03 13.91
C LYS A 70 2.21 -5.68 12.57
N TYR A 71 2.30 -4.39 12.27
CA TYR A 71 3.14 -3.91 11.17
C TYR A 71 4.60 -3.95 11.64
N TYR A 72 5.47 -4.56 10.83
CA TYR A 72 6.91 -4.34 11.00
C TYR A 72 7.19 -2.91 10.56
N ALA A 73 7.28 -1.99 11.52
CA ALA A 73 7.79 -0.65 11.26
C ALA A 73 9.25 -0.77 10.78
N SER A 74 9.63 0.01 9.78
CA SER A 74 10.99 0.11 9.24
C SER A 74 11.98 0.82 10.18
N GLY A 75 11.73 0.79 11.49
CA GLY A 75 12.64 1.24 12.54
C GLY A 75 13.20 0.06 13.32
N PRO A 76 14.34 0.22 14.01
CA PRO A 76 14.85 -0.80 14.93
C PRO A 76 13.84 -0.99 16.07
N GLY A 77 12.98 -1.99 15.93
CA GLY A 77 12.28 -2.67 17.02
C GLY A 77 11.48 -1.78 18.00
N THR A 78 10.71 -0.80 17.52
CA THR A 78 9.71 -0.17 18.39
C THR A 78 8.32 -0.59 17.93
N GLU A 79 7.69 -1.50 18.69
CA GLU A 79 6.28 -1.82 18.53
C GLU A 79 5.46 -0.55 18.75
N ILE A 80 4.70 -0.12 17.73
CA ILE A 80 3.71 0.93 17.90
C ILE A 80 2.51 0.28 18.61
N GLN A 81 2.36 0.55 19.91
CA GLN A 81 1.13 0.20 20.64
C GLN A 81 0.05 1.22 20.25
N GLU A 82 -1.07 0.74 19.71
CA GLU A 82 -2.27 1.57 19.62
C GLU A 82 -2.73 1.95 21.05
N PRO A 83 -3.21 3.19 21.28
CA PRO A 83 -3.78 3.56 22.57
C PRO A 83 -5.00 2.68 22.82
N GLY A 84 -4.91 1.79 23.80
CA GLY A 84 -6.02 0.97 24.23
C GLY A 84 -7.19 1.84 24.63
N ASN A 85 -8.37 1.59 24.04
CA ASN A 85 -9.63 2.09 24.55
C ASN A 85 -9.84 1.48 25.93
N GLY A 86 -9.61 2.28 26.98
CA GLY A 86 -10.00 1.95 28.35
C GLY A 86 -11.50 1.73 28.42
N VAL A 87 -11.88 0.57 28.93
CA VAL A 87 -13.17 0.34 29.58
C VAL A 87 -12.97 0.63 31.06
#